data_AF-A0A534TF47-F1
#
_entry.id   AF-A0A534TF47-F1
#
_cell.length_a   1.000
_cell.length_b   1.000
_cell.length_c   1.000
_cell.angle_alpha   90.00
_cell.angle_beta   90.00
_cell.angle_gamma   90.00
#
_symmetry.space_group_name_H-M   'P 1'
#
loop_
_entity.id
_entity.type
_entity.pdbx_description
1 polymer ?
#
loop_
_entity_poly.entity_id
_entity_poly.type
_entity_poly.pdbx_seq_one_letter_code
_entity_poly.pdbx_strand_id
1 'polypeptide(L)'
;MVDALSRAGRVIGVLIVIQMIGGFLVNFVLEAPLFGAPGFLPNAAPHSHAIALGALVGLLIEALWVGIAVTAFPVFYERAPARALWLLALAAVILALAVVENASVMSMVTVSEAYAKASAAERAQLETVRVVVSSARNWVHYMARMTDGFAIFVFYAAVYRLRVIPRILGGFGIVAALLQVIAVAMPFFHRDVVFPMLAPLGLCQLIVAVWLLVKGFRAEPRSAIGLGNA
;
A
#
# COMPACT_ATOMS: atom_id res chain seq x y z
N MET A 1 -5.28 -5.38 29.65
CA MET A 1 -6.00 -4.71 28.53
C MET A 1 -5.20 -3.54 27.95
N VAL A 2 -4.73 -2.58 28.76
CA VAL A 2 -3.93 -1.44 28.30
C VAL A 2 -2.61 -1.88 27.63
N ASP A 3 -1.91 -2.87 28.18
CA ASP A 3 -0.65 -3.37 27.59
C ASP A 3 -0.85 -4.06 26.24
N ALA A 4 -1.97 -4.78 26.07
CA ALA A 4 -2.31 -5.44 24.81
C ALA A 4 -2.63 -4.42 23.71
N LEU A 5 -3.36 -3.35 24.06
CA LEU A 5 -3.68 -2.24 23.17
C LEU A 5 -2.40 -1.50 22.73
N SER A 6 -1.53 -1.13 23.68
CA SER A 6 -0.25 -0.47 23.36
C SER A 6 0.61 -1.36 22.47
N ARG A 7 0.72 -2.66 22.78
CA ARG A 7 1.46 -3.64 21.98
C ARG A 7 0.91 -3.76 20.55
N ALA A 8 -0.41 -3.88 20.38
CA ALA A 8 -1.03 -3.93 19.05
C ALA A 8 -0.67 -2.69 18.22
N GLY A 9 -0.77 -1.49 18.83
CA GLY A 9 -0.36 -0.26 18.17
C GLY A 9 1.12 -0.25 17.78
N ARG A 10 2.02 -0.70 18.65
CA ARG A 10 3.47 -0.78 18.36
C ARG A 10 3.76 -1.74 17.20
N VAL A 11 3.14 -2.91 17.19
CA VAL A 11 3.28 -3.88 16.09
C VAL A 11 2.83 -3.25 14.77
N ILE A 12 1.66 -2.60 14.74
CA ILE A 12 1.17 -1.88 13.55
C ILE A 12 2.17 -0.79 13.13
N GLY A 13 2.74 -0.05 14.09
CA GLY A 13 3.78 0.94 13.81
C GLY A 13 5.01 0.33 13.12
N VAL A 14 5.49 -0.82 13.59
CA VAL A 14 6.60 -1.56 12.95
C VAL A 14 6.22 -1.97 11.52
N LEU A 15 5.03 -2.53 11.34
CA LEU A 15 4.54 -2.97 10.03
C LEU A 15 4.48 -1.81 9.03
N ILE A 16 3.98 -0.64 9.46
CA ILE A 16 3.94 0.57 8.62
C ILE A 16 5.35 1.01 8.22
N VAL A 17 6.32 1.02 9.15
CA VAL A 17 7.72 1.37 8.82
C VAL A 17 8.30 0.41 7.79
N ILE A 18 8.10 -0.90 7.97
CA ILE A 18 8.56 -1.91 7.01
C ILE A 18 7.90 -1.68 5.65
N GLN A 19 6.60 -1.39 5.59
CA GLN A 19 5.90 -1.07 4.34
C GLN A 19 6.47 0.18 3.66
N MET A 20 6.78 1.24 4.41
CA MET A 20 7.35 2.46 3.83
C MET A 20 8.74 2.23 3.23
N ILE A 21 9.62 1.53 3.97
CA ILE A 21 10.99 1.22 3.51
C ILE A 21 10.94 0.25 2.33
N GLY A 22 10.15 -0.82 2.45
CA GLY A 22 10.02 -1.84 1.41
C GLY A 22 9.36 -1.30 0.14
N GLY A 23 8.30 -0.50 0.27
CA GLY A 23 7.66 0.16 -0.85
C GLY A 23 8.62 1.09 -1.61
N PHE A 24 9.47 1.83 -0.89
CA PHE A 24 10.53 2.62 -1.51
C PHE A 24 11.55 1.74 -2.25
N LEU A 25 12.04 0.69 -1.59
CA LEU A 25 13.01 -0.25 -2.17
C LEU A 25 12.48 -0.91 -3.45
N VAL A 26 11.23 -1.38 -3.45
CA VAL A 26 10.61 -2.02 -4.63
C VAL A 26 10.49 -1.01 -5.77
N ASN A 27 9.82 0.13 -5.55
CA ASN A 27 9.43 1.02 -6.65
C ASN A 27 10.59 1.88 -7.18
N PHE A 28 11.50 2.33 -6.31
CA PHE A 28 12.54 3.31 -6.68
C PHE A 28 13.94 2.72 -6.79
N VAL A 29 14.13 1.44 -6.46
CA VAL A 29 15.44 0.79 -6.56
C VAL A 29 15.37 -0.48 -7.40
N LEU A 30 14.56 -1.46 -6.99
CA LEU A 30 14.54 -2.78 -7.61
C LEU A 30 13.81 -2.77 -8.98
N GLU A 31 12.66 -2.10 -9.06
CA GLU A 31 11.87 -1.99 -10.29
C GLU A 31 12.16 -0.73 -11.10
N ALA A 32 12.97 0.21 -10.58
CA ALA A 32 13.28 1.45 -11.29
C ALA A 32 13.80 1.24 -12.74
N PRO A 33 14.66 0.24 -13.03
CA PRO A 33 15.10 -0.01 -14.41
C PRO A 33 13.97 -0.36 -15.38
N LEU A 34 12.87 -0.95 -14.89
CA LEU A 34 11.73 -1.38 -15.70
C LEU A 34 11.05 -0.21 -16.43
N PHE A 35 11.04 0.97 -15.79
CA PHE A 35 10.35 2.17 -16.27
C PHE A 35 11.30 3.24 -16.82
N GLY A 36 12.61 3.04 -16.71
CA GLY A 36 13.61 3.93 -17.31
C GLY A 36 13.54 3.91 -18.84
N ALA A 37 13.95 5.00 -19.49
CA ALA A 37 14.07 5.02 -20.95
C ALA A 37 15.06 3.94 -21.44
N PRO A 38 14.80 3.26 -22.57
CA PRO A 38 13.66 3.45 -23.49
C PRO A 38 12.41 2.60 -23.14
N GLY A 39 12.41 1.88 -22.00
CA GLY A 39 11.28 1.10 -21.50
C GLY A 39 11.65 -0.35 -21.18
N PHE A 40 10.67 -1.15 -20.77
CA PHE A 40 10.92 -2.48 -20.22
C PHE A 40 11.49 -3.50 -21.23
N LEU A 41 11.20 -3.37 -22.53
CA LEU A 41 11.61 -4.35 -23.53
C LEU A 41 13.13 -4.57 -23.59
N PRO A 42 13.97 -3.53 -23.65
CA PRO A 42 15.42 -3.69 -23.52
C PRO A 42 15.90 -3.71 -22.07
N ASN A 43 15.14 -3.17 -21.11
CA ASN A 43 15.64 -2.99 -19.74
C ASN A 43 15.37 -4.15 -18.80
N ALA A 44 14.30 -4.92 -18.97
CA ALA A 44 13.87 -5.87 -17.94
C ALA A 44 14.75 -7.11 -17.87
N ALA A 45 15.11 -7.71 -19.00
CA ALA A 45 15.94 -8.92 -19.04
C ALA A 45 17.34 -8.72 -18.44
N PRO A 46 18.09 -7.64 -18.73
CA PRO A 46 19.37 -7.36 -18.08
C PRO A 46 19.27 -7.15 -16.55
N HIS A 47 18.08 -6.79 -16.04
CA HIS A 47 17.84 -6.51 -14.62
C HIS A 47 16.90 -7.54 -13.96
N SER A 48 16.73 -8.70 -14.57
CA SER A 48 15.69 -9.69 -14.20
C SER A 48 15.78 -10.13 -12.74
N HIS A 49 16.99 -10.31 -12.19
CA HIS A 49 17.18 -10.68 -10.79
C HIS A 49 16.72 -9.59 -9.81
N ALA A 50 17.02 -8.33 -10.10
CA ALA A 50 16.60 -7.21 -9.27
C ALA A 50 15.07 -7.05 -9.31
N ILE A 51 14.48 -7.18 -10.49
CA ILE A 51 13.03 -7.14 -10.69
C ILE A 51 12.33 -8.32 -10.00
N ALA A 52 12.89 -9.52 -10.09
CA ALA A 52 12.35 -10.70 -9.41
C ALA A 52 12.40 -10.55 -7.87
N LEU A 53 13.51 -10.00 -7.35
CA LEU A 53 13.58 -9.65 -5.93
C LEU A 53 12.56 -8.57 -5.56
N GLY A 54 12.39 -7.56 -6.43
CA GLY A 54 11.35 -6.54 -6.30
C GLY A 54 9.96 -7.14 -6.19
N ALA A 55 9.64 -8.10 -7.06
CA ALA A 55 8.36 -8.78 -7.07
C ALA A 55 8.11 -9.59 -5.78
N LEU A 56 9.11 -10.34 -5.31
CA LEU A 56 9.01 -11.12 -4.07
C LEU A 56 8.88 -10.23 -2.84
N VAL A 57 9.69 -9.17 -2.76
CA VAL A 57 9.60 -8.19 -1.66
C VAL A 57 8.26 -7.46 -1.72
N GLY A 58 7.78 -7.08 -2.91
CA GLY A 58 6.48 -6.45 -3.12
C GLY A 58 5.34 -7.28 -2.53
N LEU A 59 5.31 -8.58 -2.80
CA LEU A 59 4.32 -9.49 -2.20
C LEU A 59 4.37 -9.52 -0.67
N LEU A 60 5.57 -9.55 -0.08
CA LEU A 60 5.74 -9.53 1.36
C LEU A 60 5.24 -8.21 1.97
N ILE A 61 5.55 -7.08 1.34
CA ILE A 61 5.13 -5.75 1.76
C ILE A 61 3.60 -5.60 1.73
N GLU A 62 2.96 -6.10 0.68
CA GLU A 62 1.50 -6.06 0.57
C GLU A 62 0.82 -7.06 1.52
N ALA A 63 1.45 -8.20 1.81
CA ALA A 63 0.96 -9.12 2.84
C ALA A 63 0.94 -8.49 4.24
N LEU A 64 1.75 -7.45 4.51
CA LEU A 64 1.72 -6.74 5.79
C LEU A 64 0.39 -6.03 6.04
N TRP A 65 -0.40 -5.72 5.00
CA TRP A 65 -1.78 -5.23 5.19
C TRP A 65 -2.64 -6.22 5.95
N VAL A 66 -2.50 -7.51 5.67
CA VAL A 66 -3.20 -8.58 6.42
C VAL A 66 -2.70 -8.59 7.86
N GLY A 67 -1.39 -8.47 8.07
CA GLY A 67 -0.80 -8.35 9.40
C GLY A 67 -1.35 -7.16 10.20
N ILE A 68 -1.48 -5.99 9.57
CA ILE A 68 -2.07 -4.79 10.17
C ILE A 68 -3.54 -5.04 10.50
N ALA A 69 -4.32 -5.57 9.55
CA ALA A 69 -5.75 -5.83 9.75
C ALA A 69 -5.99 -6.82 10.88
N VAL A 70 -5.27 -7.95 10.91
CA VAL A 70 -5.35 -8.97 11.96
C VAL A 70 -4.93 -8.41 13.32
N THR A 71 -3.86 -7.61 13.38
CA THR A 71 -3.39 -6.99 14.63
C THR A 71 -4.40 -5.96 15.15
N ALA A 72 -5.02 -5.19 14.25
CA ALA A 72 -6.04 -4.21 14.60
C ALA A 72 -7.39 -4.85 14.93
N PHE A 73 -7.65 -6.07 14.45
CA PHE A 73 -8.97 -6.70 14.50
C PHE A 73 -9.56 -6.77 15.92
N PRO A 74 -8.86 -7.28 16.96
CA PRO A 74 -9.43 -7.35 18.30
C PRO A 74 -9.79 -5.97 18.87
N VAL A 75 -8.99 -4.94 18.51
CA VAL A 75 -9.20 -3.56 18.97
C VAL A 75 -10.40 -2.92 18.26
N PHE A 76 -10.52 -3.14 16.96
CA PHE A 76 -11.56 -2.50 16.15
C PHE A 76 -12.88 -3.24 16.26
N TYR A 77 -12.87 -4.57 16.37
CA TYR A 77 -14.08 -5.37 16.36
C TYR A 77 -14.98 -5.12 17.58
N GLU A 78 -14.38 -4.87 18.75
CA GLU A 78 -15.11 -4.57 19.99
C GLU A 78 -16.03 -3.34 19.87
N ARG A 79 -15.61 -2.32 19.11
CA ARG A 79 -16.26 -0.99 19.11
C ARG A 79 -16.66 -0.46 17.73
N ALA A 80 -16.17 -1.09 16.67
CA ALA A 80 -16.40 -0.72 15.28
C ALA A 80 -16.32 -1.96 14.34
N PRO A 81 -17.17 -2.99 14.56
CA PRO A 81 -17.06 -4.29 13.87
C PRO A 81 -17.09 -4.17 12.35
N ALA A 82 -17.98 -3.32 11.80
CA ALA A 82 -18.05 -3.09 10.36
C ALA A 82 -16.70 -2.62 9.79
N ARG A 83 -15.98 -1.72 10.48
CA ARG A 83 -14.69 -1.20 10.00
C ARG A 83 -13.57 -2.21 10.14
N ALA A 84 -13.60 -3.05 11.17
CA ALA A 84 -12.67 -4.17 11.31
C ALA A 84 -12.81 -5.16 10.14
N LEU A 85 -14.04 -5.50 9.77
CA LEU A 85 -14.34 -6.38 8.64
C LEU A 85 -13.95 -5.75 7.30
N TRP A 86 -14.27 -4.46 7.09
CA TRP A 86 -13.83 -3.74 5.88
C TRP A 86 -12.31 -3.71 5.74
N LEU A 87 -11.58 -3.44 6.83
CA LEU A 87 -10.12 -3.41 6.80
C LEU A 87 -9.54 -4.78 6.44
N LEU A 88 -10.08 -5.86 7.03
CA LEU A 88 -9.64 -7.22 6.73
C LEU A 88 -9.96 -7.64 5.29
N ALA A 89 -11.17 -7.32 4.81
CA ALA A 89 -11.57 -7.61 3.44
C ALA A 89 -10.68 -6.87 2.43
N LEU A 90 -10.45 -5.57 2.64
CA LEU A 90 -9.57 -4.78 1.79
C LEU A 90 -8.12 -5.28 1.85
N ALA A 91 -7.61 -5.66 3.01
CA ALA A 91 -6.28 -6.25 3.12
C ALA A 91 -6.12 -7.55 2.31
N ALA A 92 -7.15 -8.40 2.29
CA ALA A 92 -7.15 -9.59 1.45
C ALA A 92 -7.18 -9.25 -0.06
N VAL A 93 -7.98 -8.26 -0.45
CA VAL A 93 -8.03 -7.77 -1.84
C VAL A 93 -6.69 -7.16 -2.25
N ILE A 94 -6.04 -6.39 -1.37
CA ILE A 94 -4.71 -5.81 -1.61
C ILE A 94 -3.69 -6.91 -1.91
N LEU A 95 -3.64 -7.95 -1.08
CA LEU A 95 -2.73 -9.07 -1.32
C LEU A 95 -3.03 -9.79 -2.64
N ALA A 96 -4.31 -9.97 -2.98
CA ALA A 96 -4.70 -10.57 -4.26
C ALA A 96 -4.27 -9.71 -5.46
N LEU A 97 -4.48 -8.39 -5.40
CA LEU A 97 -4.04 -7.45 -6.43
C LEU A 97 -2.51 -7.42 -6.55
N ALA A 98 -1.81 -7.49 -5.42
CA ALA A 98 -0.35 -7.59 -5.40
C ALA A 98 0.14 -8.85 -6.14
N VAL A 99 -0.50 -10.00 -5.95
CA VAL A 99 -0.17 -11.24 -6.70
C VAL A 99 -0.30 -11.01 -8.20
N VAL A 100 -1.41 -10.40 -8.64
CA VAL A 100 -1.65 -10.11 -10.06
C VAL A 100 -0.64 -9.09 -10.61
N GLU A 101 -0.34 -8.04 -9.83
CA GLU A 101 0.60 -6.99 -10.23
C GLU A 101 2.01 -7.56 -10.42
N ASN A 102 2.50 -8.30 -9.44
CA ASN A 102 3.84 -8.89 -9.45
C ASN A 102 3.97 -9.98 -10.54
N ALA A 103 2.93 -10.76 -10.80
CA ALA A 103 2.90 -11.68 -11.94
C ALA A 103 2.96 -10.93 -13.29
N SER A 104 2.31 -9.77 -13.39
CA SER A 104 2.36 -8.91 -14.57
C SER A 104 3.75 -8.30 -14.77
N VAL A 105 4.43 -7.90 -13.68
CA VAL A 105 5.83 -7.45 -13.72
C VAL A 105 6.75 -8.57 -14.20
N MET A 106 6.59 -9.80 -13.70
CA MET A 106 7.40 -10.93 -14.19
C MET A 106 7.11 -11.27 -15.65
N SER A 107 5.88 -11.07 -16.12
CA SER A 107 5.54 -11.21 -17.54
C SER A 107 6.28 -10.19 -18.41
N MET A 108 6.49 -8.96 -17.92
CA MET A 108 7.32 -7.97 -18.61
C MET A 108 8.78 -8.45 -18.77
N VAL A 109 9.33 -9.13 -17.75
CA VAL A 109 10.66 -9.75 -17.83
C VAL A 109 10.70 -10.83 -18.91
N THR A 110 9.74 -11.76 -18.91
CA THR A 110 9.67 -12.84 -19.93
C THR A 110 9.60 -12.28 -21.36
N VAL A 111 8.79 -11.24 -21.58
CA VAL A 111 8.69 -10.58 -22.89
C VAL A 111 9.99 -9.89 -23.28
N SER A 112 10.69 -9.27 -22.33
CA SER A 112 12.01 -8.67 -22.54
C SER A 112 13.08 -9.71 -22.88
N GLU A 113 13.04 -10.90 -22.27
CA GLU A 113 13.95 -12.00 -22.59
C GLU A 113 13.72 -12.53 -24.02
N ALA A 114 12.45 -12.61 -24.45
CA ALA A 114 12.11 -12.92 -25.84
C ALA A 114 12.63 -11.83 -26.80
N TYR A 115 12.46 -10.56 -26.43
CA TYR A 115 12.96 -9.40 -27.19
C TYR A 115 14.49 -9.42 -27.36
N ALA A 116 15.23 -9.81 -26.33
CA ALA A 116 16.69 -9.91 -26.38
C ALA A 116 17.16 -10.96 -27.40
N LYS A 117 16.46 -12.09 -27.50
CA LYS A 117 16.78 -13.22 -28.40
C LYS A 117 16.21 -13.08 -29.80
N ALA A 118 15.26 -12.18 -29.99
CA ALA A 118 14.53 -11.96 -31.24
C ALA A 118 15.39 -11.34 -32.35
N SER A 119 15.12 -11.73 -33.59
CA SER A 119 15.57 -11.06 -34.81
C SER A 119 14.98 -9.64 -34.93
N ALA A 120 15.49 -8.84 -35.87
CA ALA A 120 14.99 -7.48 -36.10
C ALA A 120 13.48 -7.44 -36.44
N ALA A 121 12.99 -8.39 -37.23
CA ALA A 121 11.58 -8.48 -37.59
C ALA A 121 10.69 -8.85 -36.39
N GLU A 122 11.13 -9.80 -35.55
CA GLU A 122 10.41 -10.21 -34.34
C GLU A 122 10.41 -9.11 -33.27
N ARG A 123 11.50 -8.35 -33.13
CA ARG A 123 11.55 -7.18 -32.24
C ARG A 123 10.50 -6.14 -32.59
N ALA A 124 10.28 -5.86 -33.87
CA ALA A 124 9.23 -4.93 -34.30
C ALA A 124 7.81 -5.42 -33.92
N GLN A 125 7.58 -6.74 -33.94
CA GLN A 125 6.32 -7.32 -33.46
C GLN A 125 6.16 -7.16 -31.94
N LEU A 126 7.22 -7.45 -31.17
CA LEU A 126 7.21 -7.29 -29.71
C LEU A 126 7.05 -5.84 -29.26
N GLU A 127 7.60 -4.88 -30.01
CA GLU A 127 7.36 -3.44 -29.83
C GLU A 127 5.87 -3.08 -29.94
N THR A 128 5.12 -3.76 -30.81
CA THR A 128 3.66 -3.58 -30.94
C THR A 128 2.92 -4.14 -29.71
N VAL A 129 3.41 -5.26 -29.15
CA VAL A 129 2.84 -5.91 -27.95
C VAL A 129 3.19 -5.14 -26.66
N ARG A 130 4.24 -4.31 -26.67
CA ARG A 130 4.70 -3.50 -25.53
C ARG A 130 3.56 -2.77 -24.82
N VAL A 131 2.67 -2.12 -25.59
CA VAL A 131 1.57 -1.33 -25.05
C VAL A 131 0.58 -2.20 -24.29
N VAL A 132 0.27 -3.40 -24.79
CA VAL A 132 -0.67 -4.32 -24.15
C VAL A 132 -0.12 -4.79 -22.80
N VAL A 133 1.14 -5.23 -22.77
CA VAL A 133 1.77 -5.77 -21.55
C VAL A 133 1.94 -4.68 -20.49
N SER A 134 2.44 -3.50 -20.88
CA SER A 134 2.59 -2.37 -19.96
C SER A 134 1.24 -1.86 -19.45
N SER A 135 0.21 -1.80 -20.31
CA SER A 135 -1.14 -1.40 -19.91
C SER A 135 -1.74 -2.39 -18.92
N ALA A 136 -1.59 -3.70 -19.15
CA ALA A 136 -2.09 -4.73 -18.22
C ALA A 136 -1.52 -4.54 -16.81
N ARG A 137 -0.19 -4.37 -16.68
CA ARG A 137 0.45 -4.08 -15.40
C ARG A 137 -0.04 -2.75 -14.81
N ASN A 138 -0.07 -1.69 -15.61
CA ASN A 138 -0.41 -0.35 -15.11
C ASN A 138 -1.84 -0.25 -14.57
N TRP A 139 -2.81 -0.88 -15.24
CA TRP A 139 -4.19 -0.89 -14.73
C TRP A 139 -4.31 -1.66 -13.43
N VAL A 140 -3.62 -2.80 -13.28
CA VAL A 140 -3.57 -3.52 -12.00
C VAL A 140 -2.93 -2.66 -10.93
N HIS A 141 -1.81 -1.98 -11.23
CA HIS A 141 -1.14 -1.07 -10.31
C HIS A 141 -2.07 0.06 -9.82
N TYR A 142 -2.79 0.73 -10.73
CA TYR A 142 -3.71 1.82 -10.32
C TYR A 142 -4.84 1.31 -9.42
N MET A 143 -5.41 0.13 -9.71
CA MET A 143 -6.44 -0.49 -8.88
C MET A 143 -5.88 -0.88 -7.50
N ALA A 144 -4.66 -1.43 -7.45
CA ALA A 144 -3.98 -1.76 -6.20
C ALA A 144 -3.77 -0.51 -5.34
N ARG A 145 -3.17 0.55 -5.89
CA ARG A 145 -2.92 1.82 -5.17
C ARG A 145 -4.20 2.50 -4.72
N MET A 146 -5.29 2.40 -5.48
CA MET A 146 -6.59 2.93 -5.07
C MET A 146 -7.18 2.11 -3.91
N THR A 147 -7.05 0.78 -3.96
CA THR A 147 -7.48 -0.12 -2.88
C THR A 147 -6.69 0.12 -1.60
N ASP A 148 -5.37 0.34 -1.69
CA ASP A 148 -4.53 0.76 -0.57
C ASP A 148 -5.08 2.04 0.06
N GLY A 149 -5.38 3.05 -0.75
CA GLY A 149 -5.97 4.30 -0.28
C GLY A 149 -7.29 4.11 0.48
N PHE A 150 -8.16 3.21 0.01
CA PHE A 150 -9.39 2.86 0.73
C PHE A 150 -9.13 2.12 2.05
N ALA A 151 -8.18 1.18 2.09
CA ALA A 151 -7.81 0.49 3.33
C ALA A 151 -7.22 1.46 4.37
N ILE A 152 -6.35 2.36 3.91
CA ILE A 152 -5.78 3.46 4.70
C ILE A 152 -6.89 4.36 5.24
N PHE A 153 -7.86 4.75 4.41
CA PHE A 153 -9.00 5.54 4.84
C PHE A 153 -9.80 4.83 5.93
N VAL A 154 -10.12 3.55 5.76
CA VAL A 154 -10.86 2.75 6.75
C VAL A 154 -10.07 2.65 8.06
N PHE A 155 -8.76 2.39 7.99
CA PHE A 155 -7.88 2.37 9.15
C PHE A 155 -7.91 3.70 9.90
N TYR A 156 -7.69 4.82 9.20
CA TYR A 156 -7.67 6.15 9.82
C TYR A 156 -9.05 6.56 10.37
N ALA A 157 -10.13 6.23 9.68
CA ALA A 157 -11.49 6.44 10.17
C ALA A 157 -11.76 5.66 11.47
N ALA A 158 -11.29 4.41 11.57
CA ALA A 158 -11.38 3.60 12.77
C ALA A 158 -10.60 4.22 13.94
N VAL A 159 -9.30 4.51 13.77
CA VAL A 159 -8.49 5.07 14.86
C VAL A 159 -8.94 6.46 15.28
N TYR A 160 -9.46 7.28 14.35
CA TYR A 160 -10.04 8.59 14.64
C TYR A 160 -11.30 8.49 15.52
N ARG A 161 -12.17 7.51 15.22
CA ARG A 161 -13.42 7.28 15.97
C ARG A 161 -13.13 6.68 17.34
N LEU A 162 -12.24 5.69 17.40
CA LEU A 162 -11.86 5.00 18.63
C LEU A 162 -10.93 5.83 19.53
N ARG A 163 -10.39 6.94 19.00
CA ARG A 163 -9.48 7.86 19.73
C ARG A 163 -8.25 7.15 20.30
N VAL A 164 -7.80 6.09 19.62
CA VAL A 164 -6.62 5.30 20.02
C VAL A 164 -5.30 5.97 19.65
N ILE A 165 -5.36 7.01 18.81
CA ILE A 165 -4.30 7.98 18.51
C ILE A 165 -4.88 9.41 18.60
N PRO A 166 -4.05 10.47 18.64
CA PRO A 166 -4.53 11.85 18.61
C PRO A 166 -5.45 12.12 17.42
N ARG A 167 -6.60 12.76 17.66
CA ARG A 167 -7.63 13.02 16.63
C ARG A 167 -7.08 13.81 15.44
N ILE A 168 -6.16 14.73 15.68
CA ILE A 168 -5.52 15.52 14.61
C ILE A 168 -4.76 14.59 13.65
N LEU A 169 -4.03 13.58 14.16
CA LEU A 169 -3.33 12.60 13.33
C LEU A 169 -4.30 11.71 12.56
N GLY A 170 -5.37 11.23 13.23
CA GLY A 170 -6.41 10.46 12.56
C GLY A 170 -7.11 11.23 11.44
N GLY A 171 -7.42 12.51 11.68
CA GLY A 171 -8.03 13.40 10.68
C GLY A 171 -7.10 13.71 9.51
N PHE A 172 -5.82 13.96 9.80
CA PHE A 172 -4.80 14.15 8.77
C PHE A 172 -4.67 12.91 7.87
N GLY A 173 -4.66 11.71 8.46
CA GLY A 173 -4.61 10.45 7.71
C GLY A 173 -5.83 10.21 6.82
N ILE A 174 -7.03 10.60 7.27
CA ILE A 174 -8.25 10.54 6.43
C ILE A 174 -8.08 11.43 5.19
N VAL A 175 -7.68 12.69 5.37
CA VAL A 175 -7.50 13.63 4.26
C VAL A 175 -6.40 13.15 3.32
N ALA A 176 -5.27 12.70 3.85
CA ALA A 176 -4.17 12.18 3.07
C ALA A 176 -4.55 10.95 2.23
N ALA A 177 -5.35 10.03 2.78
CA ALA A 177 -5.87 8.88 2.06
C ALA A 177 -6.78 9.27 0.90
N LEU A 178 -7.68 10.25 1.13
CA LEU A 178 -8.56 10.75 0.06
C LEU A 178 -7.76 11.44 -1.06
N LEU A 179 -6.75 12.22 -0.70
CA LEU A 179 -5.86 12.83 -1.70
C LEU A 179 -5.13 11.77 -2.53
N GLN A 180 -4.63 10.70 -1.90
CA GLN A 180 -4.03 9.57 -2.62
C GLN A 180 -5.03 8.94 -3.60
N VAL A 181 -6.24 8.59 -3.14
CA VAL A 181 -7.28 7.96 -3.96
C VAL A 181 -7.60 8.83 -5.17
N ILE A 182 -7.80 10.14 -4.97
CA ILE A 182 -8.06 11.08 -6.08
C ILE A 182 -6.89 11.10 -7.06
N ALA A 183 -5.65 11.19 -6.56
CA ALA A 183 -4.47 11.29 -7.39
C ALA A 183 -4.28 10.06 -8.29
N VAL A 184 -4.50 8.85 -7.76
CA VAL A 184 -4.35 7.59 -8.51
C VAL A 184 -5.58 7.23 -9.35
N ALA A 185 -6.71 7.91 -9.15
CA ALA A 185 -7.91 7.77 -9.99
C ALA A 185 -7.87 8.63 -11.26
N MET A 186 -6.95 9.60 -11.36
CA MET A 186 -6.81 10.47 -12.54
C MET A 186 -6.64 9.71 -13.88
N PRO A 187 -5.91 8.59 -13.97
CA PRO A 187 -5.78 7.80 -15.20
C PRO A 187 -7.10 7.31 -15.79
N PHE A 188 -8.14 7.11 -14.98
CA PHE A 188 -9.48 6.73 -15.45
C PHE A 188 -10.13 7.82 -16.31
N PHE A 189 -9.68 9.06 -16.14
CA PHE A 189 -10.15 10.23 -16.88
C PHE A 189 -9.13 10.70 -17.91
N HIS A 190 -8.20 9.82 -18.33
CA HIS A 190 -7.14 10.13 -19.29
C HIS A 190 -6.23 11.28 -18.83
N ARG A 191 -5.94 11.34 -17.52
CA ARG A 191 -5.05 12.32 -16.90
C ARG A 191 -3.91 11.61 -16.17
N ASP A 192 -2.77 12.27 -16.06
CA ASP A 192 -1.64 11.72 -15.32
C ASP A 192 -1.90 11.69 -13.80
N VAL A 193 -1.19 10.79 -13.12
CA VAL A 193 -1.18 10.74 -11.65
C VAL A 193 -0.57 12.03 -11.11
N VAL A 194 -1.25 12.65 -10.14
CA VAL A 194 -0.77 13.89 -9.49
C VAL A 194 0.13 13.52 -8.31
N PHE A 195 1.39 13.19 -8.59
CA PHE A 195 2.36 12.74 -7.57
C PHE A 195 2.46 13.64 -6.31
N PRO A 196 2.41 14.99 -6.40
CA PRO A 196 2.45 15.84 -5.20
C PRO A 196 1.32 15.57 -4.20
N MET A 197 0.15 15.08 -4.65
CA MET A 197 -0.97 14.72 -3.78
C MET A 197 -0.73 13.46 -2.96
N LEU A 198 0.33 12.69 -3.25
CA LEU A 198 0.75 11.52 -2.48
C LEU A 198 1.61 11.89 -1.26
N ALA A 199 2.28 13.05 -1.29
CA ALA A 199 3.21 13.49 -0.24
C ALA A 199 2.55 13.59 1.16
N PRO A 200 1.31 14.12 1.31
CA PRO A 200 0.64 14.16 2.61
C PRO A 200 0.51 12.79 3.28
N LEU A 201 0.31 11.73 2.49
CA LEU A 201 0.19 10.38 3.01
C LEU A 201 1.51 9.85 3.54
N GLY A 202 2.61 10.00 2.77
CA GLY A 202 3.94 9.60 3.22
C GLY A 202 4.31 10.28 4.54
N LEU A 203 4.04 11.58 4.65
CA LEU A 203 4.26 12.34 5.89
C LEU A 203 3.36 11.84 7.04
N CYS A 204 2.08 11.63 6.77
CA CYS A 204 1.14 11.13 7.79
C CYS A 204 1.55 9.76 8.33
N GLN A 205 1.87 8.82 7.44
CA GLN A 205 2.30 7.47 7.80
C GLN A 205 3.58 7.50 8.63
N LEU A 206 4.56 8.33 8.28
CA LEU A 206 5.79 8.48 9.07
C LEU A 206 5.50 8.98 10.50
N ILE A 207 4.70 10.04 10.62
CA ILE A 207 4.34 10.62 11.92
C ILE A 207 3.59 9.60 12.77
N VAL A 208 2.62 8.89 12.17
CA VAL A 208 1.80 7.89 12.86
C VAL A 208 2.61 6.67 13.25
N ALA A 209 3.51 6.19 12.38
CA ALA A 209 4.40 5.08 12.68
C ALA A 209 5.31 5.40 13.88
N VAL A 210 5.96 6.57 13.88
CA VAL A 210 6.79 7.03 15.01
C VAL A 210 5.96 7.14 16.28
N TRP A 211 4.75 7.72 16.19
CA TRP A 211 3.84 7.80 17.32
C TRP A 211 3.57 6.39 17.88
N LEU A 212 3.21 5.45 17.01
CA LEU A 212 2.80 4.09 17.37
C LEU A 212 3.94 3.29 17.99
N LEU A 213 5.16 3.47 17.50
CA LEU A 213 6.35 2.86 18.07
C LEU A 213 6.63 3.35 19.50
N VAL A 214 6.50 4.65 19.75
CA VAL A 214 6.82 5.25 21.05
C VAL A 214 5.71 5.02 22.07
N LYS A 215 4.44 5.19 21.66
CA LYS A 215 3.30 5.24 22.59
C LYS A 215 2.39 4.01 22.46
N GLY A 216 2.23 3.42 21.27
CA GLY A 216 1.24 2.36 21.02
C GLY A 216 -0.20 2.83 21.27
N PHE A 217 -1.23 2.12 20.81
CA PHE A 217 -2.60 2.62 20.96
C PHE A 217 -2.96 2.97 22.42
N ARG A 218 -3.66 4.09 22.61
CA ARG A 218 -4.12 4.54 23.94
C ARG A 218 -5.57 4.16 24.18
N ALA A 219 -5.87 3.77 25.41
CA ALA A 219 -7.24 3.67 25.86
C ALA A 219 -7.81 5.08 26.04
N GLU A 220 -9.07 5.26 25.67
CA GLU A 220 -9.80 6.48 26.03
C GLU A 220 -9.91 6.53 27.56
N PRO A 221 -9.62 7.68 28.22
CA PRO A 221 -9.96 7.83 29.63
C PRO A 221 -11.46 7.58 29.77
N ARG A 222 -11.87 6.58 30.55
CA ARG A 222 -13.27 6.48 30.99
C ARG A 222 -13.60 7.81 31.62
N SER A 223 -14.49 8.59 31.02
CA SER A 223 -15.03 9.77 31.69
C SER A 223 -15.65 9.26 32.98
N ALA A 224 -15.06 9.60 34.12
CA ALA A 224 -15.68 9.41 35.42
C ALA A 224 -16.90 10.33 35.49
N ILE A 225 -18.00 9.92 34.88
CA ILE A 225 -19.29 10.58 34.97
C ILE A 225 -20.24 9.54 35.59
N GLY A 226 -20.53 9.74 36.87
CA GLY A 226 -21.76 9.26 37.50
C GLY A 226 -21.72 7.90 38.21
N LEU A 227 -20.89 7.73 39.23
CA LEU A 227 -21.29 6.97 40.43
C LEU A 227 -21.09 7.88 41.65
N GLY A 228 -21.84 8.97 41.66
CA GLY A 228 -22.03 9.84 42.80
C GLY A 228 -23.53 9.97 43.03
N ASN A 229 -23.99 9.31 44.10
CA ASN A 229 -25.18 9.60 44.89
C ASN A 229 -26.56 9.41 44.23
N ALA A 230 -27.17 8.25 44.48
CA ALA A 230 -28.48 8.11 45.14
C ALA A 230 -28.71 6.64 45.50
#